data_AF-A0A6A0AKE6-F1
#
_entry.id   AF-A0A6A0AKE6-F1
#
_cell.length_a   1.000
_cell.length_b   1.000
_cell.length_c   1.000
_cell.angle_alpha   90.00
_cell.angle_beta   90.00
_cell.angle_gamma   90.00
#
_symmetry.space_group_name_H-M   'P 1'
#
loop_
_entity.id
_entity.type
_entity.pdbx_description
1 polymer ?
#
loop_
_entity_poly.entity_id
_entity_poly.type
_entity_poly.pdbx_seq_one_letter_code
_entity_poly.pdbx_strand_id
1 'polypeptide(L)'
;TDCIGTSIRHGATSVINLELLEQPPASRAPGNPWPQWPRIFRVDYGHAEARQVYGQDPRKYGVMTKRFLDDGQGQVKGVVIVGVSMEKDPVSGQFRPKEMVLWHA
;
A
#
# COMPACT_ATOMS: atom_id res chain seq x y z
N THR A 1 5.12 -1.53 10.24
CA THR A 1 5.84 -0.23 10.27
C THR A 1 7.29 -0.42 10.63
N ASP A 2 7.66 -1.50 11.33
CA ASP A 2 9.04 -1.81 11.72
C ASP A 2 9.98 -1.95 10.51
N CYS A 3 9.56 -2.63 9.44
CA CYS A 3 10.38 -2.74 8.22
C CYS A 3 10.72 -1.36 7.62
N ILE A 4 9.78 -0.42 7.65
CA ILE A 4 10.00 0.95 7.15
C ILE A 4 11.09 1.63 7.98
N GLY A 5 10.93 1.64 9.31
CA GLY A 5 11.90 2.26 10.23
C GLY A 5 13.29 1.62 10.13
N THR A 6 13.37 0.29 10.06
CA THR A 6 14.64 -0.43 9.89
C THR A 6 15.32 -0.07 8.58
N SER A 7 14.61 -0.09 7.45
CA SER A 7 15.17 0.28 6.14
C SER A 7 15.71 1.71 6.14
N ILE A 8 15.01 2.66 6.78
CA ILE A 8 15.47 4.05 6.92
C ILE A 8 16.78 4.09 7.70
N ARG A 9 16.84 3.44 8.87
CA ARG A 9 18.02 3.47 9.75
C ARG A 9 19.22 2.73 9.19
N HIS A 10 18.98 1.78 8.28
CA HIS A 10 20.04 1.13 7.50
C HIS A 10 20.50 1.95 6.30
N GLY A 11 19.95 3.16 6.09
CA GLY A 11 20.42 4.09 5.05
C GLY A 11 19.81 3.86 3.67
N ALA A 12 18.60 3.29 3.57
CA ALA A 12 17.90 3.21 2.29
C ALA A 12 17.77 4.61 1.66
N THR A 13 18.04 4.72 0.35
CA THR A 13 17.97 6.01 -0.37
C THR A 13 16.53 6.50 -0.54
N SER A 14 15.56 5.58 -0.53
CA SER A 14 14.13 5.85 -0.52
C SER A 14 13.37 4.64 0.02
N VAL A 15 12.14 4.84 0.49
CA VAL A 15 11.22 3.76 0.90
C VAL A 15 9.85 4.00 0.30
N ILE A 16 9.26 2.95 -0.30
CA ILE A 16 7.89 2.93 -0.79
C ILE A 16 7.17 1.75 -0.11
N ASN A 17 5.98 2.01 0.41
CA ASN A 17 5.10 0.99 0.98
C ASN A 17 3.89 0.79 0.06
N LEU A 18 3.81 -0.36 -0.59
CA LEU A 18 2.68 -0.70 -1.46
C LEU A 18 1.55 -1.29 -0.62
N GLU A 19 0.36 -0.71 -0.72
CA GLU A 19 -0.85 -1.15 -0.03
C GLU A 19 -1.91 -1.59 -1.06
N LEU A 20 -2.48 -2.78 -0.85
CA LEU A 20 -3.45 -3.37 -1.75
C LEU A 20 -4.79 -2.62 -1.68
N LEU A 21 -5.16 -2.22 -0.47
CA LEU A 21 -6.44 -1.56 -0.21
C LEU A 21 -6.36 -0.06 -0.51
N GLU A 22 -7.52 0.56 -0.67
CA GLU A 22 -7.65 2.01 -0.73
C GLU A 22 -7.23 2.65 0.60
N GLN A 23 -6.91 3.95 0.56
CA GLN A 23 -6.61 4.70 1.77
C GLN A 23 -7.82 4.64 2.71
N PRO A 24 -7.64 4.16 3.96
CA PRO A 24 -8.74 4.14 4.92
C PRO A 24 -9.27 5.56 5.19
N PRO A 25 -10.55 5.72 5.58
CA PRO A 25 -11.12 7.02 5.89
C PRO A 25 -10.49 7.65 7.15
N ALA A 26 -10.58 8.97 7.30
CA ALA A 26 -10.08 9.67 8.48
C ALA A 26 -10.84 9.33 9.78
N SER A 27 -12.11 8.91 9.66
CA SER A 27 -12.98 8.56 10.78
C SER A 27 -13.72 7.23 10.52
N ARG A 28 -14.26 6.61 11.57
CA ARG A 28 -15.02 5.36 11.44
C ARG A 28 -16.21 5.55 10.49
N ALA A 29 -16.30 4.70 9.47
CA ALA A 29 -17.47 4.63 8.61
C ALA A 29 -18.66 3.98 9.36
N PRO A 30 -19.92 4.25 8.97
CA PRO A 30 -21.11 3.64 9.58
C PRO A 30 -21.05 2.10 9.60
N GLY A 31 -20.40 1.48 8.60
CA GLY A 31 -20.21 0.02 8.50
C GLY A 31 -19.09 -0.55 9.38
N ASN A 32 -18.40 0.26 10.20
CA ASN A 32 -17.36 -0.19 11.12
C ASN A 32 -17.56 0.39 12.54
N PRO A 33 -18.68 0.04 13.21
CA PRO A 33 -19.00 0.53 14.54
C PRO A 33 -18.12 -0.11 15.62
N TRP A 34 -18.09 0.49 16.81
CA TRP A 34 -17.58 -0.16 18.01
C TRP A 34 -18.43 -1.41 18.33
N PRO A 35 -17.86 -2.53 18.82
CA PRO A 35 -16.48 -2.74 19.29
C PRO A 35 -15.47 -3.18 18.23
N GLN A 36 -15.82 -3.13 16.93
CA GLN A 36 -14.87 -3.52 15.89
C GLN A 36 -13.63 -2.63 15.92
N TRP A 37 -12.48 -3.19 15.54
CA TRP A 37 -11.27 -2.40 15.35
C TRP A 37 -11.53 -1.30 14.30
N PRO A 38 -11.17 -0.05 14.58
CA PRO A 38 -11.40 1.06 13.66
C PRO A 38 -10.53 0.89 12.41
N ARG A 39 -11.17 0.84 11.26
CA ARG A 39 -10.54 0.90 9.94
C ARG A 39 -10.43 2.36 9.52
N ILE A 40 -9.50 3.08 10.14
CA ILE A 40 -9.25 4.50 9.89
C ILE A 40 -7.80 4.73 9.49
N PHE A 41 -7.53 5.84 8.80
CA PHE A 41 -6.19 6.23 8.44
C PHE A 41 -5.38 6.52 9.71
N ARG A 42 -4.19 5.93 9.78
CA ARG A 42 -3.25 6.11 10.89
C ARG A 42 -1.86 6.34 10.35
N VAL A 43 -1.11 7.19 11.05
CA VAL A 43 0.30 7.44 10.81
C VAL A 43 1.07 6.86 11.99
N ASP A 44 1.59 5.66 11.81
CA ASP A 44 2.51 5.04 12.75
C ASP A 44 3.93 5.60 12.61
N TYR A 45 4.79 5.26 13.57
CA TYR A 45 6.14 5.82 13.70
C TYR A 45 6.99 5.68 12.41
N GLY A 46 6.93 4.54 11.72
CA GLY A 46 7.72 4.33 10.49
C GLY A 46 7.26 5.22 9.33
N HIS A 47 5.95 5.49 9.23
CA HIS A 47 5.41 6.42 8.25
C HIS A 47 5.83 7.86 8.56
N ALA A 48 5.81 8.24 9.85
CA ALA A 48 6.24 9.56 10.30
C ALA A 48 7.73 9.78 10.03
N GLU A 49 8.58 8.79 10.36
CA GLU A 49 10.03 8.83 10.11
C GLU A 49 10.32 8.93 8.60
N ALA A 50 9.64 8.13 7.77
CA ALA A 50 9.75 8.25 6.31
C ALA A 50 9.38 9.64 5.79
N ARG A 51 8.28 10.23 6.31
CA ARG A 51 7.85 11.59 5.96
C ARG A 51 8.87 12.64 6.33
N GLN A 52 9.55 12.46 7.47
CA GLN A 52 10.59 13.36 7.96
C GLN A 52 11.88 13.23 7.15
N VAL A 53 12.33 12.00 6.85
CA VAL A 53 13.60 11.75 6.16
C VAL A 53 13.49 12.00 4.66
N TYR A 54 12.41 11.56 4.01
CA TYR A 54 12.25 11.62 2.55
C TYR A 54 11.25 12.67 2.07
N GLY A 55 10.61 13.42 2.97
CA GLY A 55 9.73 14.52 2.57
C GLY A 55 8.36 14.11 2.03
N GLN A 56 7.94 12.84 2.16
CA GLN A 56 6.61 12.37 1.78
C GLN A 56 6.17 11.11 2.52
N ASP A 57 4.85 10.86 2.60
CA ASP A 57 4.34 9.57 3.08
C ASP A 57 4.78 8.46 2.10
N PRO A 58 5.36 7.34 2.58
CA PRO A 58 5.89 6.31 1.69
C PRO A 58 4.79 5.48 1.02
N ARG A 59 3.53 5.60 1.44
CA ARG A 59 2.46 4.69 1.02
C ARG A 59 1.92 5.00 -0.38
N LYS A 60 1.68 3.94 -1.14
CA LYS A 60 0.89 3.93 -2.37
C LYS A 60 -0.26 2.95 -2.17
N TYR A 61 -1.49 3.44 -2.27
CA TYR A 61 -2.72 2.68 -2.03
C TYR A 61 -3.32 2.16 -3.32
N GLY A 62 -4.15 1.12 -3.23
CA GLY A 62 -4.85 0.55 -4.38
C GLY A 62 -3.89 0.01 -5.43
N VAL A 63 -2.79 -0.63 -5.01
CA VAL A 63 -1.79 -1.18 -5.92
C VAL A 63 -1.50 -2.64 -5.61
N MET A 64 -1.27 -3.44 -6.65
CA MET A 64 -0.95 -4.86 -6.52
C MET A 64 0.31 -5.21 -7.29
N THR A 65 1.21 -5.94 -6.63
CA THR A 65 2.43 -6.48 -7.26
C THR A 65 2.10 -7.57 -8.27
N LYS A 66 2.70 -7.49 -9.46
CA LYS A 66 2.55 -8.48 -10.54
C LYS A 66 3.76 -9.39 -10.68
N ARG A 67 4.95 -8.81 -10.67
CA ARG A 67 6.21 -9.56 -10.78
C ARG A 67 7.39 -8.70 -10.36
N PHE A 68 8.47 -9.36 -9.97
CA PHE A 68 9.78 -8.73 -9.86
C PHE A 68 10.47 -8.69 -11.23
N LEU A 69 11.33 -7.71 -11.41
CA LEU A 69 12.22 -7.60 -12.56
C LEU A 69 13.62 -7.97 -12.08
N ASP A 70 14.26 -8.90 -12.79
CA ASP A 70 15.67 -9.26 -12.57
C ASP A 70 16.58 -8.21 -13.22
N ASP A 71 17.75 -7.99 -12.64
CA ASP A 71 18.80 -7.15 -13.20
C ASP A 71 19.64 -7.87 -14.26
N GLY A 72 19.43 -9.19 -14.41
CA GLY A 72 20.18 -10.08 -15.31
C GLY A 72 21.36 -10.76 -14.62
N GLN A 73 21.58 -10.50 -13.33
CA GLN A 73 22.63 -11.07 -12.49
C GLN A 73 22.04 -11.78 -11.26
N GLY A 74 20.73 -12.04 -11.26
CA GLY A 74 20.03 -12.70 -10.16
C GLY A 74 19.65 -11.77 -9.01
N GLN A 75 19.67 -10.44 -9.22
CA GLN A 75 19.25 -9.45 -8.23
C GLN A 75 17.96 -8.75 -8.67
N VAL A 76 17.11 -8.39 -7.71
CA VAL A 76 15.88 -7.64 -8.01
C VAL A 76 16.23 -6.21 -8.42
N LYS A 77 15.90 -5.83 -9.66
CA LYS A 77 16.05 -4.48 -10.21
C LYS A 77 14.80 -3.61 -10.02
N GLY A 78 13.64 -4.23 -9.90
CA GLY A 78 12.38 -3.51 -9.79
C GLY A 78 11.17 -4.41 -9.56
N VAL A 79 10.01 -3.77 -9.44
CA VAL A 79 8.73 -4.44 -9.26
C VAL A 79 7.71 -3.84 -10.22
N VAL A 80 7.00 -4.70 -10.95
CA VAL A 80 5.85 -4.30 -11.77
C VAL A 80 4.62 -4.31 -10.88
N ILE A 81 3.92 -3.19 -10.84
CA ILE A 81 2.67 -3.02 -10.10
C ILE A 81 1.56 -2.62 -11.05
N VAL A 82 0.31 -2.84 -10.64
CA VAL A 82 -0.89 -2.32 -11.31
C VAL A 82 -1.79 -1.65 -10.29
N GLY A 83 -2.57 -0.67 -10.74
CA GLY A 83 -3.65 -0.11 -9.94
C GLY A 83 -4.79 -1.12 -9.81
N VAL A 84 -5.38 -1.24 -8.62
CA VAL A 84 -6.52 -2.11 -8.34
C VAL A 84 -7.58 -1.41 -7.50
N SER A 85 -8.82 -1.82 -7.67
CA SER A 85 -9.92 -1.52 -6.75
C SER A 85 -10.50 -2.83 -6.20
N MET A 86 -11.07 -2.79 -4.99
CA MET A 86 -11.69 -3.98 -4.39
C MET A 86 -13.15 -4.08 -4.82
N GLU A 87 -13.50 -5.11 -5.58
CA GLU A 87 -14.89 -5.39 -5.97
C GLU A 87 -15.44 -6.57 -5.16
N LYS A 88 -16.70 -6.48 -4.76
CA LYS A 88 -17.40 -7.59 -4.10
C LYS A 88 -17.94 -8.54 -5.16
N ASP A 89 -17.48 -9.78 -5.12
CA ASP A 89 -17.98 -10.86 -5.96
C ASP A 89 -19.47 -11.12 -5.62
N PRO A 90 -20.38 -11.09 -6.61
CA PRO A 90 -21.81 -11.16 -6.35
C PRO A 90 -22.28 -12.56 -5.92
N VAL A 91 -21.51 -13.60 -6.22
CA VAL A 91 -21.87 -15.00 -5.92
C VAL A 91 -21.31 -15.42 -4.56
N SER A 92 -20.02 -15.21 -4.34
CA SER A 92 -19.32 -15.60 -3.12
C SER A 92 -19.36 -14.54 -2.01
N GLY A 93 -19.68 -13.29 -2.34
CA GLY A 93 -19.65 -12.16 -1.41
C GLY A 93 -18.24 -11.71 -0.99
N GLN A 94 -17.18 -12.36 -1.51
CA GLN A 94 -15.80 -12.03 -1.19
C GLN A 94 -15.34 -10.77 -1.93
N PHE A 95 -14.52 -9.95 -1.27
CA PHE A 95 -13.86 -8.84 -1.95
C PHE A 95 -12.61 -9.36 -2.68
N ARG A 96 -12.50 -9.02 -3.97
CA ARG A 96 -11.35 -9.37 -4.81
C ARG A 96 -10.76 -8.11 -5.45
N PRO A 97 -9.43 -8.02 -5.56
CA PRO A 97 -8.81 -6.94 -6.30
C PRO A 97 -9.11 -7.11 -7.80
N LYS A 98 -9.55 -6.03 -8.43
CA LYS A 98 -9.72 -5.93 -9.88
C LYS A 98 -8.79 -4.86 -10.42
N GLU A 99 -8.07 -5.19 -11.48
CA GLU A 99 -7.18 -4.24 -12.13
C GLU A 99 -7.97 -3.08 -12.72
N MET A 100 -7.54 -1.87 -12.37
CA MET A 100 -8.07 -0.67 -12.98
C MET A 100 -7.38 -0.49 -14.33
N VAL A 101 -8.14 -0.50 -15.42
CA VAL A 101 -7.63 -0.10 -16.73
C VAL A 101 -7.22 1.36 -16.61
N LEU A 102 -5.91 1.64 -16.69
CA LEU A 102 -5.40 2.99 -16.86
C LEU A 102 -5.87 3.48 -18.22
N TRP A 103 -7.00 4.20 -18.25
CA TRP A 103 -7.43 4.96 -19.42
C TRP A 103 -6.30 5.92 -19.77
N HIS A 104 -5.57 5.63 -20.85
CA HIS A 104 -4.78 6.62 -21.53
C HIS A 104 -5.77 7.39 -22.43
N ALA A 105 -6.06 8.62 -22.06
CA ALA A 105 -6.54 9.64 -22.99
C ALA A 105 -5.37 10.59 -23.25
#